data_AF-A0A067DBV6-F1
#
_entry.id   AF-A0A067DBV6-F1
#
_cell.length_a   1.000
_cell.length_b   1.000
_cell.length_c   1.000
_cell.angle_alpha   90.00
_cell.angle_beta   90.00
_cell.angle_gamma   90.00
#
_symmetry.space_group_name_H-M   'P 1'
#
loop_
_entity.id
_entity.type
_entity.pdbx_description
1 polymer ?
#
loop_
_entity_poly.entity_id
_entity_poly.type
_entity_poly.pdbx_seq_one_letter_code
_entity_poly.pdbx_strand_id
1 'polypeptide(L)'
;LFKYMADIEEQNETKFSNLDGRPKRRKQTKKKHLLKRSVDDKVIVQYNHYGVPVGDGVNDFRSYIGVLVRDNVSILYDDWQRVPLEIKDKLWEHLQ
;
A
#
# COMPACT_ATOMS: atom_id res chain seq x y z
N LEU A 1 5.36 -31.72 -2.98
CA LEU A 1 4.28 -30.73 -2.78
C LEU A 1 3.77 -30.75 -1.34
N PHE A 2 3.26 -31.88 -0.82
CA PHE A 2 2.79 -31.97 0.57
C PHE A 2 3.84 -31.63 1.64
N LYS A 3 5.08 -32.11 1.50
CA LYS A 3 6.16 -31.82 2.45
C LYS A 3 6.47 -30.31 2.54
N TYR A 4 6.47 -29.63 1.39
CA TYR A 4 6.75 -28.20 1.31
C TYR A 4 5.63 -27.35 1.92
N MET A 5 4.37 -27.78 1.81
CA MET A 5 3.23 -27.11 2.44
C MET A 5 3.26 -27.25 3.96
N ALA A 6 3.60 -28.44 4.47
CA ALA A 6 3.76 -28.69 5.91
C ALA A 6 4.92 -27.87 6.51
N ASP A 7 6.05 -27.78 5.80
CA ASP A 7 7.19 -26.97 6.22
C ASP A 7 6.82 -25.46 6.28
N ILE A 8 5.95 -24.97 5.39
CA ILE A 8 5.45 -23.58 5.43
C ILE A 8 4.54 -23.35 6.64
N GLU A 9 3.66 -24.29 6.97
CA GLU A 9 2.73 -24.18 8.10
C GLU A 9 3.48 -24.19 9.45
N GLU A 10 4.46 -25.08 9.62
CA GLU A 10 5.28 -25.19 10.84
C GLU A 10 6.13 -23.93 11.10
N GLN A 11 6.70 -23.36 10.03
CA GLN A 11 7.45 -22.09 10.10
C GLN A 11 6.54 -20.88 10.38
N ASN A 12 5.26 -20.96 10.02
CA ASN A 12 4.28 -19.93 10.28
C ASN A 12 3.82 -19.97 11.75
N GLU A 13 3.50 -21.15 12.28
CA GLU A 13 3.15 -21.34 13.69
C GLU A 13 4.27 -20.90 14.65
N THR A 14 5.52 -21.26 14.32
CA THR A 14 6.70 -20.88 15.11
C THR A 14 6.95 -19.36 15.14
N LYS A 15 6.56 -18.64 14.09
CA LYS A 15 6.69 -17.17 14.02
C LYS A 15 5.58 -16.43 14.78
N PHE A 16 4.38 -17.00 14.89
CA PHE A 16 3.24 -16.37 15.54
C PHE A 16 3.23 -16.52 17.06
N SER A 17 3.86 -17.56 17.61
CA SER A 17 3.89 -17.83 19.07
C SER A 17 4.82 -16.89 19.87
N ASN A 18 5.66 -16.08 19.23
CA ASN A 18 6.65 -15.20 19.87
C ASN A 18 6.24 -13.70 19.91
N LEU A 19 4.95 -13.39 20.11
CA LEU A 19 4.45 -12.00 20.03
C LEU A 19 4.22 -11.29 21.38
N ASP A 20 4.32 -11.99 22.51
CA ASP A 20 3.89 -11.48 23.83
C ASP A 20 4.75 -10.34 24.42
N GLY A 21 5.87 -9.99 23.79
CA GLY A 21 6.74 -8.88 24.22
C GLY A 21 6.84 -7.71 23.25
N ARG A 22 6.10 -7.71 22.12
CA ARG A 22 6.34 -6.74 21.04
C ARG A 22 5.76 -5.37 21.41
N PRO A 23 6.52 -4.25 21.24
CA PRO A 23 5.99 -2.91 21.41
C PRO A 23 4.70 -2.72 20.60
N LYS A 24 3.73 -2.03 21.20
CA LYS A 24 2.40 -1.80 20.61
C LYS A 24 2.56 -1.30 19.17
N ARG A 25 2.23 -2.14 18.19
CA ARG A 25 2.40 -1.79 16.77
C ARG A 25 1.49 -0.60 16.48
N ARG A 26 2.06 0.47 15.91
CA ARG A 26 1.26 1.60 15.42
C ARG A 26 0.26 1.06 14.39
N LYS A 27 -1.02 1.40 14.58
CA LYS A 27 -2.06 1.08 13.60
C LYS A 27 -1.77 1.82 12.29
N GLN A 28 -2.18 1.25 11.17
CA GLN A 28 -2.04 1.89 9.87
C GLN A 28 -2.77 3.24 9.86
N THR A 29 -2.04 4.32 9.57
CA THR A 29 -2.65 5.62 9.31
C THR A 29 -3.41 5.55 7.99
N LYS A 30 -4.74 5.59 8.07
CA LYS A 30 -5.64 5.46 6.91
C LYS A 30 -5.79 6.75 6.09
N LYS A 31 -5.32 7.91 6.59
CA LYS A 31 -5.53 9.26 6.02
C LYS A 31 -6.87 9.39 5.25
N LYS A 32 -7.99 9.04 5.91
CA LYS A 32 -9.29 8.80 5.26
C LYS A 32 -9.81 9.98 4.42
N HIS A 33 -9.45 11.21 4.79
CA HIS A 33 -9.79 12.41 4.01
C HIS A 33 -9.17 12.39 2.60
N LEU A 34 -8.01 11.74 2.42
CA LEU A 34 -7.38 11.61 1.11
C LEU A 34 -8.08 10.57 0.23
N LEU A 35 -8.73 9.57 0.83
CA LEU A 35 -9.49 8.52 0.13
C LEU A 35 -10.91 8.98 -0.26
N LYS A 36 -11.50 9.89 0.50
CA LYS A 36 -12.87 10.39 0.30
C LYS A 36 -12.85 11.78 -0.35
N ARG A 37 -12.21 11.88 -1.51
CA ARG A 37 -12.09 13.15 -2.24
C ARG A 37 -13.25 13.35 -3.20
N SER A 38 -13.77 14.58 -3.23
CA SER A 38 -14.65 15.03 -4.31
C SER A 38 -13.81 15.40 -5.54
N VAL A 39 -14.45 15.58 -6.71
CA VAL A 39 -13.76 16.00 -7.95
C VAL A 39 -12.99 17.31 -7.76
N ASP A 40 -13.42 18.14 -6.81
CA ASP A 40 -12.81 19.45 -6.50
C ASP A 40 -11.63 19.35 -5.52
N ASP A 41 -11.45 18.22 -4.82
CA ASP A 41 -10.38 18.01 -3.82
C ASP A 41 -9.09 17.44 -4.46
N LYS A 42 -8.73 17.85 -5.68
CA LYS A 42 -7.51 17.33 -6.32
C LYS A 42 -6.28 17.79 -5.54
N VAL A 43 -5.44 16.83 -5.14
CA VAL A 43 -4.10 17.13 -4.61
C VAL A 43 -3.28 17.68 -5.77
N ILE A 44 -3.13 19.01 -5.82
CA ILE A 44 -2.31 19.67 -6.82
C ILE A 44 -0.85 19.44 -6.43
N VAL A 45 -0.15 18.64 -7.23
CA VAL A 45 1.28 18.36 -7.07
C VAL A 45 2.04 19.02 -8.19
N GLN A 46 3.06 19.79 -7.85
CA GLN A 46 3.97 20.34 -8.86
C GLN A 46 4.98 19.27 -9.24
N TYR A 47 5.34 19.21 -10.51
CA TYR A 47 6.34 18.29 -11.01
C TYR A 47 7.52 19.08 -11.56
N ASN A 48 8.73 18.62 -11.30
CA ASN A 48 9.91 19.17 -11.97
C ASN A 48 10.01 18.62 -13.42
N HIS A 49 11.01 19.07 -14.17
CA HIS A 49 11.18 18.66 -15.56
C HIS A 49 11.53 17.16 -15.74
N TYR A 50 11.81 16.43 -14.66
CA TYR A 50 12.01 14.98 -14.65
C TYR A 50 10.73 14.22 -14.28
N GLY A 51 9.60 14.90 -14.08
CA GLY A 51 8.35 14.28 -13.64
C GLY A 51 8.36 13.85 -12.17
N VAL A 52 9.30 14.37 -11.37
CA VAL A 52 9.35 14.10 -9.92
C VAL A 52 8.47 15.11 -9.20
N PRO A 53 7.58 14.67 -8.28
CA PRO A 53 6.74 15.58 -7.52
C PRO A 53 7.58 16.42 -6.55
N VAL A 54 7.39 17.73 -6.56
CA VAL A 54 8.08 18.76 -5.75
C VAL A 54 7.08 19.72 -5.08
N GLY A 55 7.52 20.42 -4.03
CA GLY A 55 6.72 21.39 -3.28
C GLY A 55 5.98 20.81 -2.05
N ASP A 56 5.07 21.60 -1.50
CA ASP A 56 4.47 21.34 -0.17
C ASP A 56 3.53 20.13 -0.14
N GLY A 57 2.92 19.77 -1.27
CA GLY A 57 1.96 18.65 -1.39
C GLY A 57 2.59 17.25 -1.53
N VAL A 58 3.91 17.14 -1.64
CA VAL A 58 4.58 15.87 -2.02
C VAL A 58 4.40 14.78 -0.96
N ASN A 59 4.49 15.13 0.31
CA ASN A 59 4.38 14.16 1.40
C ASN A 59 2.95 13.60 1.52
N ASP A 60 1.95 14.44 1.28
CA ASP A 60 0.56 14.01 1.26
C ASP A 60 0.24 13.16 0.04
N PHE A 61 0.78 13.51 -1.13
CA PHE A 61 0.68 12.68 -2.33
C PHE A 61 1.34 11.31 -2.16
N ARG A 62 2.57 11.25 -1.62
CA ARG A 62 3.24 9.97 -1.30
C ARG A 62 2.45 9.14 -0.30
N SER A 63 1.92 9.79 0.74
CA SER A 63 1.08 9.12 1.73
C SER A 63 -0.19 8.57 1.09
N TYR A 64 -0.82 9.35 0.20
CA TYR A 64 -2.03 8.97 -0.51
C TYR A 64 -1.83 7.73 -1.38
N ILE A 65 -0.80 7.74 -2.25
CA ILE A 65 -0.43 6.58 -3.06
C ILE A 65 -0.22 5.35 -2.17
N GLY A 66 0.52 5.51 -1.07
CA GLY A 66 0.77 4.40 -0.15
C GLY A 66 -0.52 3.84 0.46
N VAL A 67 -1.51 4.67 0.76
CA VAL A 67 -2.82 4.21 1.25
C VAL A 67 -3.59 3.49 0.15
N LEU A 68 -3.67 4.06 -1.05
CA LEU A 68 -4.36 3.45 -2.20
C LEU A 68 -3.82 2.04 -2.51
N VAL A 69 -2.49 1.92 -2.60
CA VAL A 69 -1.83 0.65 -2.91
C VAL A 69 -2.12 -0.38 -1.82
N ARG A 70 -1.97 -0.03 -0.54
CA ARG A 70 -2.22 -1.00 0.56
C ARG A 70 -3.68 -1.41 0.70
N ASP A 71 -4.62 -0.55 0.33
CA ASP A 71 -6.05 -0.85 0.43
C ASP A 71 -6.57 -1.65 -0.78
N ASN A 72 -5.89 -1.61 -1.95
CA ASN A 72 -6.33 -2.31 -3.16
C ASN A 72 -5.44 -3.50 -3.57
N VAL A 73 -4.17 -3.52 -3.19
CA VAL A 73 -3.22 -4.58 -3.55
C VAL A 73 -3.08 -5.57 -2.40
N SER A 74 -3.35 -6.84 -2.68
CA SER A 74 -3.16 -7.91 -1.71
C SER A 74 -1.68 -8.09 -1.37
N ILE A 75 -1.38 -8.31 -0.09
CA ILE A 75 -0.02 -8.62 0.39
C ILE A 75 0.54 -9.93 -0.18
N LEU A 76 -0.32 -10.77 -0.78
CA LEU A 76 0.09 -12.01 -1.45
C LEU A 76 0.87 -11.78 -2.74
N TYR A 77 0.78 -10.58 -3.33
CA TYR A 77 1.62 -10.21 -4.46
C TYR A 77 2.98 -9.73 -3.95
N ASP A 78 3.99 -10.56 -4.16
CA ASP A 78 5.40 -10.29 -3.85
C ASP A 78 6.07 -9.38 -4.90
N ASP A 79 5.52 -9.34 -6.11
CA ASP A 79 6.01 -8.54 -7.23
C ASP A 79 4.88 -7.72 -7.86
N TRP A 80 5.13 -6.43 -8.11
CA TRP A 80 4.23 -5.54 -8.82
C TRP A 80 3.88 -6.04 -10.22
N GLN A 81 4.80 -6.74 -10.89
CA GLN A 81 4.54 -7.31 -12.22
C GLN A 81 3.41 -8.35 -12.19
N ARG A 82 3.24 -9.06 -11.07
CA ARG A 82 2.21 -10.09 -10.87
C ARG A 82 0.83 -9.54 -10.49
N VAL A 83 0.75 -8.26 -10.12
CA VAL A 83 -0.53 -7.62 -9.82
C VAL A 83 -1.36 -7.50 -11.11
N PRO A 84 -2.62 -7.99 -11.14
CA PRO A 84 -3.50 -7.91 -12.29
C PRO A 84 -3.67 -6.47 -12.79
N LEU A 85 -3.84 -6.32 -14.11
CA LEU A 85 -3.97 -5.01 -14.77
C LEU A 85 -5.19 -4.25 -14.25
N GLU A 86 -6.29 -4.93 -13.97
CA GLU A 86 -7.52 -4.34 -13.47
C GLU A 86 -7.30 -3.60 -12.13
N ILE A 87 -6.40 -4.11 -11.28
CA ILE A 87 -6.05 -3.45 -10.02
C ILE A 87 -5.18 -2.23 -10.28
N LYS A 88 -4.25 -2.30 -11.24
CA LYS A 88 -3.37 -1.20 -11.64
C LYS A 88 -4.18 -0.06 -12.26
N ASP A 89 -5.11 -0.40 -13.15
CA ASP A 89 -5.99 0.55 -13.81
C ASP A 89 -6.89 1.25 -12.80
N LYS A 90 -7.48 0.49 -11.87
CA LYS A 90 -8.26 1.07 -10.78
C LYS A 90 -7.42 2.03 -9.94
N LEU A 91 -6.16 1.69 -9.61
CA LEU A 91 -5.27 2.61 -8.89
C LEU A 91 -4.96 3.87 -9.70
N TRP A 92 -4.81 3.74 -11.02
CA TRP A 92 -4.58 4.86 -11.93
C TRP A 92 -5.76 5.82 -11.99
N GLU A 93 -7.00 5.31 -12.06
CA GLU A 93 -8.21 6.14 -12.03
C GLU A 93 -8.30 7.02 -10.77
N HIS A 94 -7.77 6.58 -9.62
CA HIS A 94 -7.74 7.39 -8.41
C HIS A 94 -6.68 8.51 -8.43
N LEU A 95 -5.74 8.46 -9.37
CA LEU A 95 -4.66 9.44 -9.52
C LEU A 95 -4.94 10.48 -10.61
N GLN A 96 -5.95 10.28 -11.46
CA GLN A 96 -6.38 11.22 -12.52
C GLN A 96 -7.27 12.36 -11.98
#